data_AF-A0A7S0P112-F1
#
_entry.id   AF-A0A7S0P112-F1
#
_cell.length_a   1.000
_cell.length_b   1.000
_cell.length_c   1.000
_cell.angle_alpha   90.00
_cell.angle_beta   90.00
_cell.angle_gamma   90.00
#
_symmetry.space_group_name_H-M   'P 1'
#
loop_
_entity.id
_entity.type
_entity.pdbx_description
1 polymer ?
#
loop_
_entity_poly.entity_id
_entity_poly.type
_entity_poly.pdbx_seq_one_letter_code
_entity_poly.pdbx_strand_id
1 'polypeptide(L)'
;ESAGLRSINAKHIALSSQSLGLVLAVLPHMKAVLSAYLPEGQRRLLKDMDAVHDDYEGHTAQLFTKLVTILEDRRKSYMKDIKEALAPADSRRQPEPSASIKTVVKDLASMHKQLQPLLTRPQLHTVFTQILGTFDAGLLESYRTVDATPAYSRQCIVQDVHFLRKEVAKLHLSLPQGCCPALVAFAQTLPLA
;
A
#
# COMPACT_ATOMS: atom_id res chain seq x y z
N GLU A 1 -18.89 18.17 6.85
CA GLU A 1 -19.96 17.18 6.98
C GLU A 1 -19.63 15.96 6.12
N SER A 2 -19.24 14.85 6.74
CA SER A 2 -19.04 13.58 6.06
C SER A 2 -20.42 13.03 5.70
N ALA A 3 -20.68 12.80 4.41
CA ALA A 3 -22.00 12.55 3.82
C ALA A 3 -22.72 11.26 4.27
N GLY A 4 -22.85 10.95 5.56
CA GLY A 4 -23.65 9.83 6.09
C GLY A 4 -23.24 8.42 5.61
N LEU A 5 -22.16 8.30 4.83
CA LEU A 5 -21.72 7.04 4.24
C LEU A 5 -21.07 6.17 5.31
N ARG A 6 -21.65 4.98 5.57
CA ARG A 6 -21.01 3.91 6.35
C ARG A 6 -19.60 3.73 5.82
N SER A 7 -18.60 3.79 6.71
CA SER A 7 -17.17 3.85 6.38
C SER A 7 -16.81 3.01 5.14
N ILE A 8 -16.28 3.65 4.10
CA ILE A 8 -15.66 2.94 2.97
C ILE A 8 -14.48 2.15 3.56
N ASN A 9 -14.61 0.83 3.66
CA ASN A 9 -13.55 -0.04 4.16
C ASN A 9 -12.78 -0.65 2.98
N ALA A 10 -11.62 -1.25 3.28
CA ALA A 10 -10.80 -1.92 2.26
C ALA A 10 -11.58 -2.98 1.46
N LYS A 11 -12.60 -3.63 2.06
CA LYS A 11 -13.45 -4.62 1.38
C LYS A 11 -14.34 -3.98 0.31
N HIS A 12 -14.92 -2.80 0.56
CA HIS A 12 -15.72 -2.08 -0.45
C HIS A 12 -14.85 -1.69 -1.64
N ILE A 13 -13.66 -1.17 -1.39
CA ILE A 13 -12.74 -0.80 -2.46
C ILE A 13 -12.26 -2.03 -3.23
N ALA A 14 -11.96 -3.13 -2.53
CA ALA A 14 -11.59 -4.38 -3.17
C ALA A 14 -12.71 -4.89 -4.10
N LEU A 15 -13.96 -4.93 -3.62
CA LEU A 15 -15.12 -5.36 -4.42
C LEU A 15 -15.34 -4.46 -5.64
N SER A 16 -15.34 -3.14 -5.47
CA SER A 16 -15.44 -2.19 -6.58
C SER A 16 -14.32 -2.40 -7.61
N SER A 17 -13.09 -2.62 -7.14
CA SER A 17 -11.94 -2.90 -8.03
C SER A 17 -12.14 -4.19 -8.83
N GLN A 18 -12.71 -5.26 -8.25
CA GLN A 18 -13.00 -6.49 -9.01
C GLN A 18 -14.09 -6.27 -10.05
N SER A 19 -15.14 -5.51 -9.72
CA SER A 19 -16.21 -5.19 -10.66
C SER A 19 -15.68 -4.41 -11.85
N LEU A 20 -14.81 -3.41 -11.63
CA LEU A 20 -14.15 -2.68 -12.72
C LEU A 20 -13.22 -3.59 -13.52
N GLY A 21 -12.45 -4.46 -12.85
CA GLY A 21 -11.58 -5.44 -13.51
C GLY A 21 -12.33 -6.39 -14.44
N LEU A 22 -13.52 -6.85 -14.04
CA LEU A 22 -14.39 -7.66 -14.91
C LEU A 22 -14.82 -6.88 -16.16
N VAL A 23 -15.26 -5.63 -15.99
CA VAL A 23 -15.69 -4.78 -17.11
C VAL A 23 -14.53 -4.53 -18.08
N LEU A 24 -13.35 -4.17 -17.55
CA LEU A 24 -12.14 -3.95 -18.33
C LEU A 24 -11.70 -5.21 -19.09
N ALA A 25 -11.86 -6.40 -18.51
CA ALA A 25 -11.53 -7.65 -19.18
C ALA A 25 -12.54 -8.00 -20.30
N VAL A 26 -13.82 -7.67 -20.13
CA VAL A 26 -14.89 -8.03 -21.09
C VAL A 26 -14.99 -7.03 -22.24
N LEU A 27 -14.74 -5.75 -21.99
CA LEU A 27 -14.87 -4.67 -22.97
C LEU A 27 -14.15 -4.92 -24.31
N PRO A 28 -12.88 -5.38 -24.34
CA PRO A 28 -12.17 -5.66 -25.60
C PRO A 28 -12.84 -6.76 -26.43
N HIS A 29 -13.39 -7.79 -25.79
CA HIS A 29 -14.08 -8.88 -26.47
C HIS A 29 -15.42 -8.40 -27.06
N MET A 30 -16.17 -7.60 -26.30
CA MET A 30 -17.40 -6.98 -26.81
C MET A 30 -17.10 -6.09 -28.02
N LYS A 31 -16.05 -5.27 -27.94
CA LYS A 31 -15.62 -4.40 -29.03
C LYS A 31 -15.23 -5.20 -30.28
N ALA A 32 -14.51 -6.30 -30.13
CA ALA A 32 -14.11 -7.15 -31.25
C ALA A 32 -15.31 -7.74 -32.00
N VAL A 33 -16.31 -8.25 -31.26
CA VAL A 33 -17.56 -8.75 -31.85
C VAL A 33 -18.30 -7.62 -32.56
N LEU A 34 -18.50 -6.49 -31.89
CA LEU A 34 -19.19 -5.33 -32.47
C LEU A 34 -18.46 -4.82 -33.73
N SER A 35 -17.13 -4.81 -33.74
CA SER A 35 -16.35 -4.40 -34.91
C SER A 35 -16.55 -5.32 -36.13
N ALA A 36 -16.89 -6.60 -35.91
CA ALA A 36 -17.14 -7.55 -36.99
C ALA A 36 -18.54 -7.39 -37.61
N TYR A 37 -19.52 -6.92 -36.83
CA TYR A 37 -20.94 -6.87 -37.26
C TYR A 37 -21.50 -5.46 -37.47
N LEU A 38 -20.82 -4.41 -36.99
CA LEU A 38 -21.30 -3.03 -37.12
C LEU A 38 -21.13 -2.50 -38.56
N PRO A 39 -22.18 -1.89 -39.13
CA PRO A 39 -22.09 -1.12 -40.37
C PRO A 39 -21.12 0.05 -40.23
N GLU A 40 -20.50 0.46 -41.35
CA GLU A 40 -19.48 1.50 -41.38
C GLU A 40 -19.93 2.84 -40.75
N GLY A 41 -21.18 3.25 -40.99
CA GLY A 41 -21.76 4.46 -40.42
C GLY A 41 -21.90 4.46 -38.88
N GLN A 42 -21.81 3.29 -38.23
CA GLN A 42 -21.94 3.13 -36.78
C GLN A 42 -20.61 2.87 -36.07
N ARG A 43 -19.48 2.78 -36.80
CA ARG A 43 -18.15 2.50 -36.24
C ARG A 43 -17.67 3.54 -35.22
N ARG A 44 -18.27 4.74 -35.18
CA ARG A 44 -18.00 5.73 -34.12
C ARG A 44 -18.23 5.17 -32.71
N LEU A 45 -19.21 4.26 -32.55
CA LEU A 45 -19.52 3.62 -31.27
C LEU A 45 -18.33 2.80 -30.73
N LEU A 46 -17.46 2.29 -31.60
CA LEU A 46 -16.24 1.58 -31.18
C LEU A 46 -15.22 2.52 -30.55
N LYS A 47 -15.19 3.80 -30.95
CA LYS A 47 -14.36 4.82 -30.29
C LYS A 47 -14.95 5.22 -28.94
N ASP A 48 -16.27 5.28 -28.84
CA ASP A 48 -16.94 5.53 -27.55
C ASP A 48 -16.63 4.41 -26.56
N MET A 49 -16.50 3.15 -27.02
CA MET A 49 -16.05 2.04 -26.18
C MET A 49 -14.61 2.19 -25.69
N ASP A 50 -13.71 2.75 -26.50
CA ASP A 50 -12.33 3.05 -26.08
C ASP A 50 -12.32 4.14 -24.99
N ALA A 51 -13.11 5.20 -25.18
CA ALA A 51 -13.25 6.24 -24.17
C ALA A 51 -13.79 5.68 -22.84
N VAL A 52 -14.79 4.79 -22.90
CA VAL A 52 -15.32 4.11 -21.71
C VAL A 52 -14.26 3.22 -21.04
N HIS A 53 -13.45 2.51 -21.82
CA HIS A 53 -12.34 1.72 -21.29
C HIS A 53 -11.35 2.61 -20.53
N ASP A 54 -10.92 3.71 -21.13
CA ASP A 54 -9.98 4.66 -20.52
C ASP A 54 -10.54 5.28 -19.23
N ASP A 55 -11.84 5.62 -19.21
CA ASP A 55 -12.53 6.09 -18.01
C ASP A 55 -12.51 5.05 -16.87
N TYR A 56 -12.73 3.77 -17.20
CA TYR A 56 -12.68 2.68 -16.22
C TYR A 56 -11.27 2.43 -15.67
N GLU A 57 -10.23 2.56 -16.50
CA GLU A 57 -8.84 2.54 -16.03
C GLU A 57 -8.55 3.75 -15.12
N GLY A 58 -9.03 4.94 -15.49
CA GLY A 58 -8.93 6.15 -14.68
C GLY A 58 -9.58 6.00 -13.31
N HIS A 59 -10.78 5.44 -13.23
CA HIS A 59 -11.45 5.13 -11.96
C HIS A 59 -10.67 4.12 -11.12
N THR A 60 -10.05 3.14 -11.75
CA THR A 60 -9.21 2.14 -11.08
C THR A 60 -7.98 2.80 -10.43
N ALA A 61 -7.33 3.72 -11.13
CA ALA A 61 -6.22 4.51 -10.57
C ALA A 61 -6.66 5.41 -9.39
N GLN A 62 -7.84 6.02 -9.46
CA GLN A 62 -8.40 6.80 -8.35
C GLN A 62 -8.68 5.94 -7.11
N LEU A 63 -9.17 4.70 -7.29
CA LEU A 63 -9.38 3.75 -6.19
C LEU A 63 -8.06 3.39 -5.51
N PHE A 64 -6.98 3.15 -6.26
CA PHE A 64 -5.66 2.89 -5.68
C PHE A 64 -5.12 4.08 -4.91
N THR A 65 -5.29 5.29 -5.43
CA THR A 65 -4.91 6.52 -4.72
C THR A 65 -5.64 6.61 -3.38
N LYS A 66 -6.95 6.35 -3.35
CA LYS A 66 -7.72 6.32 -2.09
C LYS A 66 -7.24 5.23 -1.12
N LEU A 67 -6.83 4.07 -1.63
CA LEU A 67 -6.27 2.99 -0.80
C LEU A 67 -4.97 3.41 -0.14
N VAL A 68 -4.07 4.06 -0.87
CA VAL A 68 -2.82 4.62 -0.32
C VAL A 68 -3.15 5.57 0.83
N THR A 69 -4.08 6.50 0.64
CA THR A 69 -4.52 7.45 1.68
C THR A 69 -5.07 6.73 2.92
N ILE A 70 -5.97 5.76 2.75
CA ILE A 70 -6.55 5.00 3.86
C ILE A 70 -5.47 4.27 4.66
N LEU A 71 -4.52 3.62 3.97
CA LEU A 71 -3.40 2.95 4.62
C LEU A 71 -2.49 3.92 5.35
N GLU A 72 -2.23 5.09 4.76
CA GLU A 72 -1.43 6.12 5.40
C GLU A 72 -2.08 6.64 6.68
N ASP A 73 -3.40 6.86 6.67
CA ASP A 73 -4.18 7.28 7.84
C ASP A 73 -4.16 6.21 8.93
N ARG A 74 -4.28 4.93 8.57
CA ARG A 74 -4.15 3.81 9.51
C ARG A 74 -2.76 3.73 10.11
N ARG A 75 -1.71 3.85 9.28
CA ARG A 75 -0.32 3.92 9.75
C ARG A 75 -0.15 5.06 10.75
N LYS A 76 -0.64 6.27 10.45
CA LYS A 76 -0.60 7.41 11.38
C LYS A 76 -1.25 7.07 12.72
N SER A 77 -2.39 6.39 12.69
CA SER A 77 -3.07 5.90 13.90
C SER A 77 -2.21 4.89 14.69
N TYR A 78 -1.65 3.87 14.03
CA TYR A 78 -0.82 2.85 14.68
C TYR A 78 0.51 3.39 15.23
N MET A 79 1.05 4.44 14.60
CA MET A 79 2.32 5.04 14.96
C MET A 79 2.18 6.25 15.90
N LYS A 80 0.96 6.64 16.28
CA LYS A 80 0.71 7.81 17.13
C LYS A 80 1.46 7.73 18.46
N ASP A 81 1.45 6.55 19.09
CA ASP A 81 2.03 6.32 20.41
C ASP A 81 3.37 5.56 20.33
N ILE A 82 4.06 5.63 19.17
CA ILE A 82 5.31 4.88 18.95
C ILE A 82 6.41 5.25 19.97
N LYS A 83 6.42 6.50 20.46
CA LYS A 83 7.37 6.93 21.50
C LYS A 83 7.21 6.14 22.79
N GLU A 84 5.97 5.95 23.21
CA GLU A 84 5.64 5.19 24.42
C GLU A 84 5.93 3.70 24.20
N ALA A 85 5.56 3.18 23.02
CA ALA A 85 5.80 1.79 22.66
C ALA A 85 7.31 1.42 22.62
N LEU A 86 8.18 2.39 22.28
CA LEU A 86 9.63 2.20 22.19
C LEU A 86 10.41 2.76 23.38
N ALA A 87 9.71 3.29 24.39
CA ALA A 87 10.34 3.73 25.62
C ALA A 87 10.96 2.52 26.36
N PRO A 88 12.10 2.69 27.05
CA PRO A 88 12.67 1.64 27.87
C PRO A 88 11.67 1.22 28.96
N ALA A 89 11.22 -0.03 28.91
CA ALA A 89 10.32 -0.61 29.90
C ALA A 89 10.96 -1.87 30.48
N ASP A 90 11.27 -1.84 31.77
CA ASP A 90 12.01 -2.86 32.54
C ASP A 90 13.34 -3.31 31.93
N SER A 91 14.42 -3.19 32.71
CA SER A 91 15.82 -3.48 32.31
C SER A 91 16.11 -4.94 31.90
N ARG A 92 15.09 -5.81 31.86
CA ARG A 92 15.18 -7.22 31.46
C ARG A 92 14.51 -7.53 30.11
N ARG A 93 13.81 -6.56 29.52
CA ARG A 93 13.07 -6.79 28.27
C ARG A 93 14.04 -6.76 27.09
N GLN A 94 14.04 -7.81 26.27
CA GLN A 94 14.82 -7.82 25.04
C GLN A 94 14.16 -6.90 24.00
N PRO A 95 14.93 -6.19 23.16
CA PRO A 95 14.40 -5.43 22.06
C PRO A 95 13.66 -6.34 21.07
N GLU A 96 12.39 -6.07 20.83
CA GLU A 96 11.54 -6.80 19.87
C GLU A 96 10.82 -5.83 18.94
N PRO A 97 10.34 -6.29 17.77
CA PRO A 97 9.52 -5.45 16.90
C PRO A 97 8.23 -5.01 17.62
N SER A 98 7.94 -3.72 17.53
CA SER A 98 6.81 -3.04 18.15
C SER A 98 5.46 -3.61 17.68
N ALA A 99 4.45 -3.51 18.54
CA ALA A 99 3.08 -3.87 18.16
C ALA A 99 2.57 -2.99 16.99
N SER A 100 2.99 -1.73 16.97
CA SER A 100 2.68 -0.77 15.90
C SER A 100 3.20 -1.25 14.54
N ILE A 101 4.49 -1.60 14.43
CA ILE A 101 5.03 -2.07 13.14
C ILE A 101 4.43 -3.40 12.71
N LYS A 102 4.18 -4.32 13.66
CA LYS A 102 3.52 -5.60 13.39
C LYS A 102 2.14 -5.38 12.77
N THR A 103 1.39 -4.40 13.29
CA THR A 103 0.06 -4.04 12.77
C THR A 103 0.14 -3.38 11.39
N VAL A 104 1.08 -2.46 11.19
CA VAL A 104 1.35 -1.84 9.88
C VAL A 104 1.66 -2.89 8.81
N VAL A 105 2.56 -3.82 9.11
CA VAL A 105 2.96 -4.88 8.18
C VAL A 105 1.81 -5.83 7.87
N LYS A 106 1.00 -6.18 8.88
CA LYS A 106 -0.20 -7.00 8.70
C LYS A 106 -1.19 -6.35 7.72
N ASP A 107 -1.40 -5.04 7.84
CA ASP A 107 -2.27 -4.30 6.94
C ASP A 107 -1.71 -4.22 5.51
N LEU A 108 -0.39 -4.01 5.35
CA LEU A 108 0.29 -4.08 4.05
C LEU A 108 0.13 -5.45 3.39
N ALA A 109 0.36 -6.54 4.12
CA ALA A 109 0.22 -7.90 3.61
C ALA A 109 -1.23 -8.24 3.24
N SER A 110 -2.19 -7.81 4.07
CA SER A 110 -3.62 -7.96 3.80
C SER A 110 -4.03 -7.23 2.52
N MET A 111 -3.53 -6.01 2.31
CA MET A 111 -3.77 -5.27 1.08
C MET A 111 -3.14 -5.96 -0.13
N HIS A 112 -1.91 -6.44 0.00
CA HIS A 112 -1.25 -7.16 -1.10
C HIS A 112 -2.08 -8.35 -1.55
N LYS A 113 -2.54 -9.15 -0.59
CA LYS A 113 -3.43 -10.29 -0.84
C LYS A 113 -4.75 -9.89 -1.54
N GLN A 114 -5.30 -8.73 -1.21
CA GLN A 114 -6.55 -8.24 -1.81
C GLN A 114 -6.36 -7.72 -3.23
N LEU A 115 -5.24 -7.06 -3.52
CA LEU A 115 -4.95 -6.46 -4.83
C LEU A 115 -4.32 -7.43 -5.83
N GLN A 116 -3.55 -8.41 -5.35
CA GLN A 116 -2.87 -9.39 -6.19
C GLN A 116 -3.77 -10.09 -7.22
N PRO A 117 -5.00 -10.57 -6.91
CA PRO A 117 -5.85 -11.22 -7.90
C PRO A 117 -6.50 -10.25 -8.89
N LEU A 118 -6.43 -8.93 -8.66
CA LEU A 118 -7.15 -7.92 -9.42
C LEU A 118 -6.26 -7.14 -10.39
N LEU A 119 -4.95 -7.20 -10.17
CA LEU A 119 -3.97 -6.42 -10.90
C LEU A 119 -3.06 -7.32 -11.71
N THR A 120 -2.67 -6.83 -12.88
CA THR A 120 -1.51 -7.41 -13.56
C THR A 120 -0.27 -7.25 -12.68
N ARG A 121 0.67 -8.17 -12.82
CA ARG A 121 1.92 -8.13 -12.05
C ARG A 121 2.64 -6.76 -12.13
N PRO A 122 2.79 -6.11 -13.31
CA PRO A 122 3.37 -4.78 -13.39
C PRO A 122 2.60 -3.71 -12.61
N GLN A 123 1.26 -3.69 -12.72
CA GLN A 123 0.42 -2.74 -11.99
C GLN A 123 0.55 -2.92 -10.47
N LEU A 124 0.54 -4.17 -10.00
CA LEU A 124 0.71 -4.48 -8.59
C LEU A 124 2.07 -3.97 -8.07
N HIS A 125 3.15 -4.19 -8.82
CA HIS A 125 4.47 -3.68 -8.46
C HIS A 125 4.51 -2.14 -8.40
N THR A 126 3.89 -1.45 -9.37
CA THR A 126 3.82 0.01 -9.39
C THR A 126 3.05 0.55 -8.17
N VAL A 127 1.87 0.01 -7.88
CA VAL A 127 1.05 0.44 -6.74
C VAL A 127 1.79 0.20 -5.42
N PHE A 128 2.40 -0.97 -5.23
CA PHE A 128 3.15 -1.25 -4.00
C PHE A 128 4.43 -0.43 -3.87
N THR A 129 5.08 -0.07 -4.97
CA THR A 129 6.22 0.85 -4.94
C THR A 129 5.79 2.22 -4.41
N GLN A 130 4.64 2.73 -4.84
CA GLN A 130 4.08 3.99 -4.33
C GLN A 130 3.69 3.88 -2.84
N ILE A 131 2.97 2.83 -2.45
CA ILE A 131 2.58 2.59 -1.05
C ILE A 131 3.82 2.57 -0.15
N LEU A 132 4.82 1.77 -0.51
CA LEU A 132 6.04 1.62 0.29
C LEU A 132 6.86 2.91 0.34
N GLY A 133 6.86 3.73 -0.72
CA GLY A 133 7.47 5.06 -0.71
C GLY A 133 6.80 6.01 0.29
N THR A 134 5.47 6.08 0.30
CA THR A 134 4.72 6.88 1.29
C THR A 134 4.97 6.37 2.72
N PHE A 135 5.04 5.05 2.90
CA PHE A 135 5.30 4.44 4.20
C PHE A 135 6.74 4.67 4.67
N ASP A 136 7.72 4.64 3.76
CA ASP A 136 9.12 4.93 4.06
C ASP A 136 9.27 6.33 4.67
N ALA A 137 8.75 7.35 3.97
CA ALA A 137 8.77 8.72 4.44
C ALA A 137 8.01 8.89 5.77
N GLY A 138 6.79 8.34 5.86
CA GLY A 138 5.94 8.51 7.02
C GLY A 138 6.46 7.79 8.27
N LEU A 139 6.94 6.55 8.14
CA LEU A 139 7.52 5.82 9.28
C LEU A 139 8.82 6.50 9.74
N LEU A 140 9.64 6.99 8.82
CA LEU A 140 10.86 7.71 9.15
C LEU A 140 10.55 8.97 9.98
N GLU A 141 9.52 9.72 9.60
CA GLU A 141 9.03 10.85 10.39
C GLU A 141 8.64 10.40 11.80
N SER A 142 7.87 9.33 11.94
CA SER A 142 7.47 8.78 13.23
C SER A 142 8.68 8.38 14.10
N TYR A 143 9.64 7.64 13.55
CA TYR A 143 10.83 7.20 14.30
C TYR A 143 11.76 8.35 14.70
N ARG A 144 11.86 9.41 13.90
CA ARG A 144 12.63 10.61 14.27
C ARG A 144 12.08 11.33 15.50
N THR A 145 10.83 11.09 15.85
CA THR A 145 10.22 11.68 17.05
C THR A 145 10.54 10.92 18.34
N VAL A 146 11.07 9.70 18.24
CA VAL A 146 11.42 8.82 19.36
C VAL A 146 12.77 9.24 19.95
N ASP A 147 12.89 9.27 21.27
CA ASP A 147 14.18 9.48 21.92
C ASP A 147 15.10 8.28 21.65
N ALA A 148 16.14 8.53 20.85
CA ALA A 148 17.15 7.55 20.49
C ALA A 148 18.35 7.55 21.45
N THR A 149 18.30 8.24 22.58
CA THR A 149 19.36 8.23 23.60
C THR A 149 19.52 6.85 24.26
N PRO A 150 18.45 6.11 24.58
CA PRO A 150 18.57 4.74 25.10
C PRO A 150 18.95 3.73 24.00
N ALA A 151 19.92 2.86 24.29
CA ALA A 151 20.29 1.75 23.40
C ALA A 151 19.09 0.83 23.08
N TYR A 152 18.22 0.59 24.08
CA TYR A 152 16.99 -0.17 23.92
C TYR A 152 16.09 0.39 22.80
N SER A 153 15.79 1.69 22.84
CA SER A 153 14.92 2.34 21.86
C SER A 153 15.50 2.26 20.45
N ARG A 154 16.83 2.47 20.29
CA ARG A 154 17.52 2.30 19.01
C ARG A 154 17.44 0.87 18.49
N GLN A 155 17.69 -0.12 19.36
CA GLN A 155 17.61 -1.54 19.01
C GLN A 155 16.18 -1.92 18.59
N CYS A 156 15.15 -1.42 19.25
CA CYS A 156 13.76 -1.65 18.84
C CYS A 156 13.44 -1.04 17.46
N ILE A 157 13.93 0.18 17.16
CA ILE A 157 13.77 0.77 15.82
C ILE A 157 14.44 -0.11 14.75
N VAL A 158 15.65 -0.62 15.02
CA VAL A 158 16.35 -1.51 14.09
C VAL A 158 15.58 -2.84 13.90
N GLN A 159 15.01 -3.40 14.98
CA GLN A 159 14.16 -4.58 14.91
C GLN A 159 12.88 -4.33 14.10
N ASP A 160 12.26 -3.17 14.25
CA ASP A 160 11.08 -2.78 13.46
C ASP A 160 11.40 -2.72 11.97
N VAL A 161 12.49 -2.03 11.60
CA VAL A 161 12.93 -1.89 10.20
C VAL A 161 13.29 -3.26 9.61
N HIS A 162 13.98 -4.11 10.39
CA HIS A 162 14.31 -5.46 9.95
C HIS A 162 13.04 -6.31 9.73
N PHE A 163 12.10 -6.26 10.68
CA PHE A 163 10.84 -6.99 10.60
C PHE A 163 10.01 -6.56 9.38
N LEU A 164 9.85 -5.25 9.16
CA LEU A 164 9.17 -4.70 7.99
C LEU A 164 9.76 -5.26 6.69
N ARG A 165 11.08 -5.17 6.51
CA ARG A 165 11.75 -5.67 5.30
C ARG A 165 11.57 -7.16 5.09
N LYS A 166 11.70 -7.94 6.16
CA LYS A 166 11.54 -9.40 6.12
C LYS A 166 10.14 -9.78 5.65
N GLU A 167 9.11 -9.12 6.17
CA GLU A 167 7.72 -9.41 5.79
C GLU A 167 7.38 -8.90 4.39
N VAL A 168 7.87 -7.71 3.99
CA VAL A 168 7.67 -7.19 2.63
C VAL A 168 8.37 -8.06 1.58
N ALA A 169 9.52 -8.64 1.90
CA ALA A 169 10.22 -9.56 0.99
C ALA A 169 9.38 -10.79 0.62
N LYS A 170 8.49 -11.25 1.53
CA LYS A 170 7.56 -12.37 1.27
C LYS A 170 6.47 -12.03 0.26
N LEU A 171 6.27 -10.75 -0.05
CA LEU A 171 5.29 -10.32 -1.04
C LEU A 171 5.81 -10.46 -2.48
N HIS A 172 7.09 -10.81 -2.66
CA HIS A 172 7.72 -11.02 -3.98
C HIS A 172 7.59 -9.81 -4.93
N LEU A 173 7.63 -8.62 -4.34
CA LEU A 173 7.57 -7.34 -5.07
C LEU A 173 8.92 -7.04 -5.72
N SER A 174 8.90 -6.59 -6.98
CA SER A 174 10.07 -6.03 -7.66
C SER A 174 10.22 -4.56 -7.26
N LEU A 175 11.15 -4.27 -6.36
CA LEU A 175 11.41 -2.93 -5.83
C LEU A 175 12.78 -2.44 -6.31
N PRO A 176 12.86 -1.56 -7.34
CA PRO A 176 14.13 -1.15 -7.95
C PRO A 176 15.12 -0.52 -6.96
N GLN A 177 14.60 0.21 -5.97
CA GLN A 177 15.38 0.89 -4.93
C GLN A 177 15.43 0.11 -3.60
N GLY A 178 14.90 -1.11 -3.57
CA GLY A 178 14.73 -1.90 -2.35
C GLY A 178 13.51 -1.48 -1.51
N CYS A 179 13.32 -2.17 -0.38
CA CYS A 179 12.22 -1.92 0.56
C CYS A 179 12.59 -0.81 1.55
N CYS A 180 11.91 0.33 1.46
CA CYS A 180 12.02 1.48 2.37
C CYS A 180 13.47 1.95 2.59
N PRO A 181 14.18 2.40 1.54
CA PRO A 181 15.60 2.76 1.61
C PRO A 181 15.91 3.85 2.64
N ALA A 182 15.03 4.83 2.84
CA ALA A 182 15.28 5.93 3.78
C ALA A 182 15.26 5.44 5.25
N LEU A 183 14.30 4.58 5.60
CA LEU A 183 14.24 3.89 6.89
C LEU A 183 15.48 3.01 7.12
N VAL A 184 15.92 2.28 6.09
CA VAL A 184 17.11 1.43 6.19
C VAL A 184 18.35 2.24 6.47
N ALA A 185 18.56 3.32 5.71
CA ALA A 185 19.68 4.23 5.94
C ALA A 185 19.63 4.81 7.35
N PHE A 186 18.46 5.28 7.81
CA PHE A 186 18.28 5.81 9.15
C PHE A 186 18.64 4.77 10.24
N ALA A 187 18.11 3.55 10.16
CA ALA A 187 18.42 2.49 11.10
C ALA A 187 19.90 2.13 11.15
N GLN A 188 20.61 2.18 10.01
CA GLN A 188 22.06 1.94 9.94
C GLN A 188 22.89 3.03 10.63
N THR A 189 22.35 4.25 10.77
CA THR A 189 23.04 5.34 11.49
C THR A 189 22.92 5.26 13.01
N LEU A 190 22.05 4.40 13.55
CA LEU A 190 21.82 4.30 14.99
C LEU A 190 22.91 3.46 15.67
N PRO A 191 23.66 4.01 16.66
CA PRO A 191 24.69 3.24 17.36
C PRO A 191 24.05 2.13 18.22
N LEU A 192 24.46 0.87 18.06
CA LEU A 192 23.85 -0.25 18.80
C LEU A 192 24.50 -0.57 20.15
N ALA A 193 25.65 0.06 20.42
CA ALA A 193 26.40 0.01 21.68
C ALA A 193 25.93 1.09 22.67
#